data_AF-A0AAE9XNM5-F1
#
_entry.id   AF-A0AAE9XNM5-F1
#
_cell.length_a   1.000
_cell.length_b   1.000
_cell.length_c   1.000
_cell.angle_alpha   90.00
_cell.angle_beta   90.00
_cell.angle_gamma   90.00
#
_symmetry.space_group_name_H-M   'P 1'
#
loop_
_entity.id
_entity.type
_entity.pdbx_description
1 polymer ?
#
loop_
_entity_poly.entity_id
_entity_poly.type
_entity_poly.pdbx_seq_one_letter_code
_entity_poly.pdbx_strand_id
1 'polypeptide(L)' 'MAQSRAQALDPTGRWETLIALEKAGLDDYAVQIPVYQSYQAILENPQVSDINRPGQSYINYRWAHIQTAE' A
#
# COMPACT_ATOMS: atom_id res chain seq x y z
N MET A 1 -21.76 14.28 -15.00
CA MET A 1 -20.90 14.94 -13.98
C MET A 1 -21.37 14.69 -12.54
N ALA A 2 -22.67 14.77 -12.23
CA ALA A 2 -23.17 14.52 -10.86
C ALA A 2 -22.91 13.07 -10.35
N GLN A 3 -23.04 12.07 -11.22
CA GLN A 3 -22.87 10.65 -10.87
C GLN A 3 -21.42 10.29 -10.48
N SER A 4 -20.42 10.82 -11.22
CA SER A 4 -19.00 10.63 -10.91
C SER A 4 -18.59 11.25 -9.58
N ARG A 5 -19.15 12.42 -9.22
CA ARG A 5 -18.91 13.05 -7.90
C ARG A 5 -19.58 12.29 -6.77
N ALA A 6 -20.77 11.73 -6.98
CA ALA A 6 -21.45 10.90 -5.99
C ALA A 6 -20.66 9.60 -5.71
N GLN A 7 -20.17 8.93 -6.75
CA GLN A 7 -19.29 7.75 -6.62
C GLN A 7 -17.93 8.09 -5.97
N ALA A 8 -17.41 9.30 -6.18
CA ALA A 8 -16.21 9.78 -5.51
C ALA A 8 -16.40 10.05 -4.01
N LEU A 9 -17.64 10.18 -3.52
CA LEU A 9 -17.94 10.43 -2.10
C LEU A 9 -18.45 9.20 -1.35
N ASP A 10 -18.66 8.07 -2.04
CA ASP A 10 -18.99 6.78 -1.45
C ASP A 10 -17.74 5.87 -1.44
N PRO A 11 -17.07 5.68 -0.28
CA PRO A 11 -15.89 4.84 -0.18
C PRO A 11 -16.17 3.37 -0.53
N THR A 12 -17.36 2.87 -0.18
CA THR A 12 -17.73 1.46 -0.39
C THR A 12 -17.95 1.19 -1.87
N GLY A 13 -18.79 1.98 -2.54
CA GLY A 13 -19.02 1.85 -3.98
C GLY A 13 -17.75 2.07 -4.81
N ARG A 14 -16.82 2.91 -4.35
CA ARG A 14 -15.51 3.08 -4.99
C ARG A 14 -14.66 1.82 -4.89
N TRP A 15 -14.63 1.19 -3.71
CA TRP A 15 -13.88 -0.05 -3.51
C TRP A 15 -14.42 -1.19 -4.37
N GLU A 16 -15.75 -1.33 -4.43
CA GLU A 16 -16.42 -2.31 -5.31
C GLU A 16 -16.08 -2.07 -6.79
N THR A 17 -16.07 -0.81 -7.22
CA THR A 17 -15.71 -0.44 -8.60
C THR A 17 -14.26 -0.83 -8.92
N LEU A 18 -13.31 -0.59 -8.01
CA LEU A 18 -11.91 -0.97 -8.19
C LEU A 18 -11.74 -2.48 -8.28
N ILE A 19 -12.45 -3.25 -7.46
CA ILE A 19 -12.44 -4.72 -7.53
C ILE A 19 -12.95 -5.20 -8.89
N ALA A 20 -14.03 -4.60 -9.41
CA ALA A 20 -14.59 -4.99 -10.70
C ALA A 20 -13.61 -4.72 -11.86
N LEU A 21 -12.91 -3.59 -11.82
CA LEU A 21 -11.87 -3.25 -12.80
C LEU A 21 -10.69 -4.23 -12.75
N GLU A 22 -10.21 -4.56 -11.55
CA GLU A 22 -9.10 -5.50 -11.37
C GLU A 22 -9.47 -6.89 -11.91
N LYS A 23 -10.67 -7.40 -11.57
CA LYS A 23 -11.17 -8.68 -12.09
C LYS A 23 -11.22 -8.72 -13.61
N ALA A 24 -11.78 -7.69 -14.25
CA ALA A 24 -11.83 -7.62 -15.70
C ALA A 24 -10.41 -7.60 -16.31
N GLY A 25 -9.48 -6.86 -15.72
CA GLY A 25 -8.10 -6.78 -16.19
C GLY A 25 -7.32 -8.10 -16.09
N LEU A 26 -7.53 -8.86 -15.00
CA LEU A 26 -6.85 -10.12 -14.71
C LEU A 26 -7.47 -11.31 -15.45
N ASP A 27 -8.80 -11.43 -15.45
CA ASP A 27 -9.50 -12.61 -15.96
C ASP A 27 -9.92 -12.44 -17.44
N ASP A 28 -10.63 -11.35 -17.77
CA ASP A 28 -11.28 -11.21 -19.09
C ASP A 28 -10.29 -10.81 -20.19
N TYR A 29 -9.35 -9.93 -19.85
CA TYR A 29 -8.39 -9.37 -20.82
C TYR A 29 -6.96 -9.89 -20.62
N ALA A 30 -6.67 -10.57 -19.51
CA ALA A 30 -5.35 -11.11 -19.15
C ALA A 30 -4.19 -10.13 -19.40
N VAL A 31 -4.42 -8.83 -19.14
CA VAL A 31 -3.49 -7.74 -19.50
C VAL A 31 -2.18 -7.84 -18.71
N GLN A 32 -2.25 -8.39 -17.50
CA GLN A 32 -1.10 -8.66 -16.64
C GLN A 32 -1.26 -10.01 -15.96
N ILE A 33 -0.16 -10.78 -15.89
CA ILE A 33 -0.08 -12.00 -15.09
C ILE A 33 0.65 -11.62 -13.79
N PRO A 34 -0.05 -11.53 -12.64
CA PRO A 34 0.58 -11.16 -11.39
C PRO A 34 1.48 -12.30 -10.89
N VAL A 35 2.76 -11.99 -10.66
CA VAL A 35 3.75 -12.98 -10.20
C VAL A 35 4.00 -12.84 -8.69
N TYR A 36 4.15 -11.61 -8.21
CA TYR A 36 4.31 -11.30 -6.78
C TYR A 36 3.96 -9.83 -6.51
N GLN A 37 3.57 -9.53 -5.27
CA GLN A 37 3.52 -8.16 -4.78
C GLN A 37 4.87 -7.84 -4.12
N SER A 38 5.56 -6.82 -4.63
CA SER A 38 6.89 -6.46 -4.09
C SER A 38 6.78 -5.98 -2.64
N TYR A 39 7.67 -6.48 -1.80
CA TYR A 39 7.94 -5.95 -0.46
C TYR A 39 9.40 -5.49 -0.37
N GLN A 40 9.66 -4.41 0.38
CA GLN A 40 11.02 -3.91 0.57
C GLN A 40 11.72 -4.74 1.67
N ALA A 41 12.69 -5.57 1.27
CA ALA A 41 13.58 -6.24 2.22
C ALA A 41 14.67 -5.25 2.66
N ILE A 42 14.72 -4.93 3.95
CA ILE A 42 15.64 -3.93 4.52
C ILE A 42 16.35 -4.56 5.72
N LEU A 43 17.66 -4.35 5.80
CA LEU A 43 18.45 -4.72 6.97
C LEU A 43 18.29 -3.63 8.05
N GLU A 44 17.95 -4.05 9.27
CA GLU A 44 17.78 -3.14 10.40
C GLU A 44 18.96 -3.25 11.35
N ASN A 45 19.49 -2.10 11.80
CA ASN A 45 20.46 -2.10 12.89
C ASN A 45 19.70 -2.43 14.19
N PRO A 46 20.09 -3.47 14.95
CA PRO A 46 19.39 -3.88 16.17
C PRO A 46 19.39 -2.81 17.28
N GLN A 47 20.27 -1.80 17.18
CA GLN A 47 20.30 -0.68 18.13
C GLN A 47 19.25 0.39 17.81
N VAL A 48 18.53 0.29 16.70
CA VAL A 48 17.55 1.28 16.26
C VAL A 48 16.14 0.70 16.37
N SER A 49 15.28 1.36 17.14
CA SER A 49 13.87 0.99 17.33
C SER A 49 12.92 2.04 16.77
N ASP A 50 11.63 1.69 16.71
CA ASP A 50 10.52 2.63 16.45
C ASP A 50 10.53 3.31 15.06
N ILE A 51 11.16 2.66 14.08
CA ILE A 51 11.06 3.05 12.67
C ILE A 51 9.67 2.66 12.14
N ASN A 52 8.87 3.64 11.73
CA ASN A 52 7.56 3.38 11.12
C ASN A 52 7.73 3.05 9.62
N ARG A 53 7.15 1.92 9.21
CA ARG A 53 7.24 1.38 7.84
C ARG A 53 5.86 1.06 7.28
N PRO A 54 5.13 2.07 6.75
CA PRO A 54 3.83 1.85 6.18
C PRO A 54 3.95 1.18 4.80
N GLY A 55 4.20 -0.13 4.76
CA GLY A 55 4.17 -0.95 3.55
C GLY A 55 4.94 -0.37 2.35
N GLN A 56 4.22 0.02 1.30
CA GLN A 56 4.79 0.60 0.07
C GLN A 56 5.13 2.10 0.17
N SER A 57 4.98 2.71 1.35
CA SER A 57 5.26 4.14 1.57
C SER A 57 6.70 4.38 2.04
N TYR A 58 7.13 5.64 2.02
CA TYR A 58 8.43 6.05 2.55
C TYR A 58 8.59 5.69 4.03
N ILE A 59 9.81 5.28 4.39
CA ILE A 59 10.22 5.01 5.77
C ILE A 59 10.13 6.31 6.57
N ASN A 60 9.53 6.25 7.76
CA ASN A 60 9.37 7.40 8.65
C ASN A 60 10.19 7.22 9.93
N TYR A 61 11.12 8.16 10.16
CA TYR A 61 12.06 8.17 11.27
C TYR A 61 11.65 9.10 12.42
N ARG A 62 10.47 9.72 12.37
CA ARG A 62 10.01 10.72 13.36
C ARG A 62 10.11 10.21 14.80
N TRP A 63 9.88 8.92 15.01
CA TRP A 63 9.89 8.28 16.33
C TRP A 63 11.06 7.33 16.53
N ALA A 64 12.01 7.29 15.57
CA ALA A 64 13.12 6.36 15.64
C ALA A 64 14.01 6.69 16.85
N HIS A 65 14.43 5.66 17.55
CA HIS A 65 15.26 5.77 18.73
C HIS A 65 16.52 4.92 18.59
N ILE A 66 17.66 5.44 19.05
CA ILE A 66 18.94 4.71 19.08
C ILE A 66 19.23 4.34 20.53
N GLN A 67 19.33 3.03 20.80
CA GLN A 67 19.81 2.54 22.09
C GLN A 67 21.31 2.80 22.18
N THR A 68 21.70 3.83 22.91
CA THR A 68 23.09 4.02 23.35
C THR A 68 23.36 3.09 24.53
N ALA A 69 24.41 2.29 24.45
CA ALA A 69 24.91 1.56 25.62
C ALA A 69 25.39 2.58 26.67
N GLU A 70 24.82 2.52 27.87
CA GLU A 70 25.40 3.15 29.07
C GLU A 70 26.66 2.41 29.51
#